data_AF-A0A2T0ATR9-F1
#
_entry.id   AF-A0A2T0ATR9-F1
#
_cell.length_a   1.000
_cell.length_b   1.000
_cell.length_c   1.000
_cell.angle_alpha   90.00
_cell.angle_beta   90.00
_cell.angle_gamma   90.00
#
_symmetry.space_group_name_H-M   'P 1'
#
loop_
_entity.id
_entity.type
_entity.pdbx_description
1 polymer ?
#
loop_
_entity_poly.entity_id
_entity_poly.type
_entity_poly.pdbx_seq_one_letter_code
_entity_poly.pdbx_strand_id
1 'polypeptide(L)' 'MTIEQIIKLLNLDLSWEYAAMIQYIQHASMLTAPQYVAIIDEGLQHARDEHEHAVKLSDKIQ' A
#
# COMPACT_ATOMS: atom_id res chain seq x y z
N MET A 1 -23.75 -1.73 -11.18
CA MET A 1 -22.73 -0.72 -10.83
C MET A 1 -22.45 0.09 -12.08
N THR A 2 -22.48 1.42 -12.02
CA THR A 2 -22.11 2.28 -13.15
C THR A 2 -20.58 2.41 -13.24
N ILE A 3 -20.06 2.85 -14.39
CA ILE A 3 -18.63 3.15 -14.54
C ILE A 3 -18.17 4.21 -13.53
N GLU A 4 -18.98 5.25 -13.31
CA GLU A 4 -18.70 6.29 -12.30
C GLU A 4 -18.58 5.70 -10.89
N GLN A 5 -19.45 4.74 -10.53
CA GLN A 5 -19.37 4.04 -9.25
C GLN A 5 -18.09 3.19 -9.15
N ILE A 6 -17.69 2.53 -10.23
CA ILE A 6 -16.42 1.77 -10.28
C ILE A 6 -15.23 2.71 -10.09
N ILE A 7 -15.15 3.79 -10.85
CA ILE A 7 -14.07 4.78 -10.74
C ILE A 7 -14.00 5.38 -9.32
N LYS A 8 -15.16 5.67 -8.70
CA LYS A 8 -15.19 6.16 -7.32
C LYS A 8 -14.60 5.15 -6.33
N LEU A 9 -14.91 3.87 -6.48
CA LEU A 9 -14.38 2.81 -5.62
C LEU A 9 -12.88 2.59 -5.86
N LEU A 10 -12.41 2.62 -7.12
CA LEU A 10 -10.99 2.51 -7.44
C LEU A 10 -10.17 3.68 -6.86
N ASN A 11 -10.72 4.90 -6.86
CA ASN A 11 -10.06 6.04 -6.21
C ASN A 11 -10.01 5.91 -4.69
N LEU A 12 -11.03 5.31 -4.06
CA LEU A 12 -11.02 5.00 -2.64
C LEU A 12 -9.95 3.94 -2.33
N ASP A 13 -9.89 2.89 -3.13
CA ASP A 13 -8.90 1.82 -3.01
C ASP A 13 -7.47 2.37 -3.16
N LEU A 14 -7.24 3.21 -4.16
CA LEU A 14 -5.95 3.90 -4.36
C LEU A 14 -5.53 4.71 -3.12
N SER A 15 -6.48 5.34 -2.43
CA SER A 15 -6.18 6.05 -1.17
C SER A 15 -5.76 5.12 -0.04
N TRP A 16 -6.31 3.90 0.00
CA TRP A 16 -5.95 2.88 0.97
C TRP A 16 -4.58 2.28 0.68
N GLU A 17 -4.24 2.05 -0.59
CA GLU A 17 -2.90 1.58 -0.97
C GLU A 17 -1.80 2.55 -0.49
N TYR A 18 -2.02 3.86 -0.69
CA TYR A 18 -1.08 4.86 -0.18
C TYR A 18 -1.01 4.89 1.36
N ALA A 19 -2.15 4.77 2.03
CA ALA A 19 -2.18 4.74 3.50
C ALA A 19 -1.47 3.50 4.06
N ALA A 20 -1.70 2.33 3.47
CA ALA A 20 -1.07 1.06 3.84
C ALA A 20 0.44 1.10 3.61
N MET A 21 0.88 1.58 2.44
CA MET A 21 2.30 1.78 2.13
C MET A 21 3.00 2.65 3.18
N ILE A 22 2.42 3.80 3.53
CA ILE A 22 2.96 4.70 4.56
C ILE A 22 3.02 3.99 5.92
N GLN A 23 1.96 3.27 6.30
CA GLN A 23 1.87 2.57 7.56
C GLN A 23 2.94 1.48 7.69
N TYR A 24 3.15 0.68 6.64
CA TYR A 24 4.19 -0.36 6.62
C TYR A 24 5.59 0.23 6.74
N ILE A 25 5.90 1.29 5.98
CA ILE A 25 7.19 1.99 6.07
C ILE A 25 7.41 2.55 7.47
N GLN A 26 6.41 3.25 8.02
CA GLN A 26 6.50 3.85 9.34
C GLN A 26 6.71 2.78 10.42
N HIS A 27 5.93 1.70 10.38
CA HIS A 27 6.03 0.63 11.37
C HIS A 27 7.40 -0.08 11.30
N ALA A 28 7.86 -0.43 10.10
CA ALA A 28 9.19 -1.03 9.91
C ALA A 28 10.31 -0.11 10.42
N SER A 29 10.19 1.21 10.18
CA SER A 29 11.20 2.21 10.60
C SER A 29 11.29 2.40 12.12
N MET A 30 10.26 2.01 12.87
CA MET A 30 10.22 2.13 14.34
C MET A 30 10.82 0.91 15.05
N LEU A 31 11.07 -0.20 14.34
CA LEU A 31 11.65 -1.42 14.89
C LEU A 31 13.18 -1.37 14.79
N THR A 32 13.90 -1.65 15.88
CA THR A 32 15.36 -1.46 15.95
C THR A 32 16.15 -2.66 16.50
N ALA A 33 15.46 -3.68 17.01
CA ALA A 33 16.10 -4.81 17.68
C ALA A 33 16.27 -6.04 16.75
N PRO A 34 17.33 -6.86 16.91
CA PRO A 34 17.64 -7.96 15.99
C PRO A 34 16.53 -8.99 15.82
N GLN A 35 15.70 -9.21 16.86
CA GLN A 35 14.56 -10.12 16.78
C GLN A 35 13.47 -9.67 15.79
N TYR A 36 13.51 -8.41 15.34
CA TYR A 36 12.53 -7.84 14.42
C TYR A 36 12.99 -7.81 12.97
N VAL A 37 14.21 -8.27 12.64
CA VAL A 37 14.74 -8.22 11.26
C VAL A 37 13.76 -8.81 10.25
N ALA A 38 13.22 -10.01 10.53
CA ALA A 38 12.24 -10.63 9.64
C ALA A 38 10.95 -9.80 9.47
N ILE A 39 10.49 -9.13 10.53
CA ILE A 39 9.28 -8.29 10.51
C ILE A 39 9.54 -6.98 9.74
N ILE A 40 10.74 -6.41 9.88
CA ILE A 40 11.18 -5.23 9.13
C ILE A 40 11.21 -5.58 7.63
N ASP A 41 11.84 -6.70 7.27
CA ASP A 41 11.96 -7.13 5.87
C ASP A 41 10.57 -7.39 5.25
N GLU A 42 9.69 -8.07 5.99
CA GLU A 42 8.31 -8.31 5.56
C GLU A 42 7.52 -7.00 5.41
N GLY A 43 7.61 -6.08 6.39
CA GLY A 43 6.93 -4.78 6.32
C GLY A 43 7.40 -3.95 5.11
N LEU A 44 8.71 -3.96 4.81
CA LEU A 44 9.24 -3.28 3.64
C LEU A 44 8.83 -3.98 2.33
N GLN A 45 8.61 -5.29 2.34
CA GLN A 45 8.05 -6.00 1.18
C GLN A 45 6.59 -5.61 0.95
N HIS A 46 5.76 -5.64 1.98
CA HIS A 46 4.36 -5.20 1.86
C HIS A 46 4.26 -3.76 1.37
N ALA A 47 5.11 -2.84 1.86
CA ALA A 47 5.15 -1.48 1.34
C ALA A 47 5.47 -1.39 -0.18
N ARG A 48 6.29 -2.31 -0.71
CA ARG A 48 6.54 -2.39 -2.17
C ARG A 48 5.32 -2.95 -2.90
N ASP A 49 4.66 -3.94 -2.33
CA ASP A 49 3.47 -4.56 -2.93
C ASP A 49 2.33 -3.52 -3.03
N GLU A 50 2.07 -2.73 -1.99
CA GLU A 50 1.03 -1.68 -2.02
C GLU A 50 1.39 -0.55 -3.01
N HIS A 51 2.67 -0.26 -3.20
CA HIS A 51 3.10 0.65 -4.27
C HIS A 51 2.72 0.10 -5.66
N GLU A 52 2.98 -1.18 -5.92
CA GLU A 52 2.59 -1.81 -7.18
C GLU A 52 1.07 -1.84 -7.36
N HIS A 53 0.30 -2.06 -6.28
CA HIS A 53 -1.15 -1.96 -6.31
C HIS A 53 -1.61 -0.55 -6.71
N ALA A 54 -1.05 0.48 -6.09
CA ALA A 54 -1.37 1.88 -6.41
C ALA A 54 -1.09 2.23 -7.88
N VAL A 55 0.02 1.74 -8.45
CA VAL A 55 0.34 1.91 -9.89
C VAL A 55 -0.72 1.21 -10.75
N LYS A 56 -1.03 -0.06 -10.46
CA LYS A 56 -2.03 -0.84 -11.21
C LYS A 56 -3.43 -0.22 -11.14
N LEU A 57 -3.81 0.38 -10.01
CA LEU A 57 -5.08 1.09 -9.86
C LEU A 57 -5.09 2.39 -10.65
N SER A 58 -3.99 3.14 -10.62
CA SER A 58 -3.84 4.39 -11.38
C SER A 58 -4.04 4.16 -12.88
N ASP A 59 -3.47 3.08 -13.43
CA ASP A 59 -3.63 2.69 -14.84
C ASP A 59 -5.09 2.33 -15.22
N LYS A 60 -5.90 1.88 -14.25
CA LYS A 60 -7.32 1.52 -14.47
C LYS A 60 -8.27 2.72 -14.33
N ILE A 61 -7.83 3.78 -13.67
CA ILE A 61 -8.62 4.99 -13.42
C ILE A 61 -8.53 5.97 -14.61
N GLN A 62 -7.37 6.01 -15.28
CA GLN A 62 -7.11 6.84 -16.47
C GLN A 62 -7.89 6.35 -17.70
#